data_AF-A0AAI9G145-F1
#
_entry.id   AF-A0AAI9G145-F1
#
_cell.length_a   1.000
_cell.length_b   1.000
_cell.length_c   1.000
_cell.angle_alpha   90.00
_cell.angle_beta   90.00
_cell.angle_gamma   90.00
#
_symmetry.space_group_name_H-M   'P 1'
#
loop_
_entity.id
_entity.type
_entity.pdbx_description
1 polymer ?
#
loop_
_entity_poly.entity_id
_entity_poly.type
_entity_poly.pdbx_seq_one_letter_code
_entity_poly.pdbx_strand_id
1 'polypeptide(L)'
;MLHALLVQHQNWFGVTELAQQAMVSPATTSQVLTELERFDWLESRGQGPSKERHLREPAALLNAWAKQLATIRPLALRRYYVPGTKADTLAARIGRAFNAHNVQYEVSHEAAAQRYAPFLSNVSQVRVRVLIGANADAAIGDLNARVVNEGANLGVIEAKSPGELLFREQMDGLWLASPIQIYLDLLRGEGRSKEMAEHFRKERIGF
;
A
#
# COMPACT_ATOMS: atom_id res chain seq x y z
N MET A 1 -4.60 -0.11 11.09
CA MET A 1 -4.24 0.69 12.30
C MET A 1 -2.85 1.29 12.17
N LEU A 2 -1.75 0.51 12.18
CA LEU A 2 -0.37 1.03 12.02
C LEU A 2 -0.21 1.93 10.78
N HIS A 3 -0.85 1.54 9.68
CA HIS A 3 -0.90 2.32 8.45
C HIS A 3 -1.49 3.73 8.66
N ALA A 4 -2.61 3.85 9.37
CA ALA A 4 -3.24 5.14 9.67
C ALA A 4 -2.34 6.02 10.54
N LEU A 5 -1.71 5.43 11.56
CA LEU A 5 -0.75 6.13 12.41
C LEU A 5 0.43 6.70 11.61
N LEU A 6 0.96 5.94 10.64
CA LEU A 6 2.09 6.38 9.83
C LEU A 6 1.70 7.43 8.78
N VAL A 7 0.54 7.27 8.14
CA VAL A 7 0.03 8.24 7.16
C VAL A 7 -0.31 9.57 7.83
N GLN A 8 -0.84 9.52 9.05
CA GLN A 8 -1.24 10.70 9.82
C GLN A 8 -0.29 10.99 10.99
N HIS A 9 1.00 10.67 10.85
CA HIS A 9 1.95 10.72 11.96
C HIS A 9 2.09 12.11 12.60
N GLN A 10 1.74 13.18 11.87
CA GLN A 10 1.79 14.56 12.36
C GLN A 10 0.57 14.96 13.20
N ASN A 11 -0.50 14.16 13.18
CA ASN A 11 -1.75 14.49 13.84
C ASN A 11 -1.78 14.00 15.28
N TRP A 12 -2.62 14.65 16.08
CA TRP A 12 -3.14 14.11 17.32
C TRP A 12 -4.42 13.36 17.02
N PHE A 13 -4.62 12.18 17.62
CA PHE A 13 -5.78 11.34 17.36
C PHE A 13 -6.39 10.78 18.64
N GLY A 14 -7.72 10.79 18.67
CA GLY A 14 -8.51 10.01 19.63
C GLY A 14 -8.63 8.55 19.20
N VAL A 15 -8.91 7.65 20.15
CA VAL A 15 -9.09 6.20 19.87
C VAL A 15 -10.21 5.96 18.85
N THR A 16 -11.36 6.62 19.02
CA THR A 16 -12.54 6.42 18.18
C THR A 16 -12.31 6.88 16.75
N GLU A 17 -11.71 8.06 16.59
CA GLU A 17 -11.36 8.61 15.28
C GLU A 17 -10.37 7.70 14.55
N LEU A 18 -9.28 7.32 15.22
CA LEU A 18 -8.27 6.44 14.63
C LEU A 18 -8.85 5.07 14.25
N ALA A 19 -9.74 4.52 15.08
CA ALA A 19 -10.43 3.26 14.77
C ALA A 19 -11.27 3.37 13.49
N GLN A 20 -12.01 4.47 13.33
CA GLN A 20 -12.80 4.74 12.14
C GLN A 20 -11.92 4.88 10.89
N GLN A 21 -10.88 5.71 10.96
CA GLN A 21 -9.96 5.92 9.83
C GLN A 21 -9.23 4.63 9.42
N ALA A 22 -8.87 3.79 10.39
CA ALA A 22 -8.19 2.52 10.15
C ALA A 22 -9.15 1.36 9.81
N MET A 23 -10.46 1.58 9.80
CA MET A 23 -11.50 0.56 9.63
C MET A 23 -11.32 -0.65 10.56
N VAL A 24 -10.99 -0.41 11.82
CA VAL A 24 -10.87 -1.46 12.86
C VAL A 24 -11.71 -1.11 14.08
N SER A 25 -11.89 -2.07 15.00
CA SER A 25 -12.64 -1.80 16.23
C SER A 25 -11.88 -0.85 17.18
N PRO A 26 -12.58 -0.03 17.98
CA PRO A 26 -11.95 0.77 19.04
C PRO A 26 -11.16 -0.05 20.05
N ALA A 27 -11.57 -1.30 20.30
CA ALA A 27 -10.85 -2.23 21.17
C ALA A 27 -9.48 -2.60 20.58
N THR A 28 -9.43 -2.96 19.28
CA THR A 28 -8.18 -3.23 18.56
C THR A 28 -7.27 -2.01 18.57
N THR A 29 -7.81 -0.82 18.28
CA THR A 29 -7.04 0.43 18.33
C THR A 29 -6.48 0.68 19.73
N SER A 30 -7.29 0.52 20.79
CA SER A 30 -6.82 0.69 22.17
C SER A 30 -5.70 -0.28 22.53
N GLN A 31 -5.84 -1.55 22.16
CA GLN A 31 -4.81 -2.56 22.43
C GLN A 31 -3.48 -2.19 21.78
N VAL A 32 -3.49 -1.84 20.49
CA VAL A 32 -2.23 -1.51 19.80
C VAL A 32 -1.63 -0.21 20.34
N LEU A 33 -2.44 0.80 20.65
CA LEU A 33 -1.92 2.04 21.26
C LEU A 33 -1.27 1.76 22.63
N THR A 34 -1.86 0.90 23.47
CA THR A 34 -1.24 0.48 24.74
C THR A 34 0.10 -0.23 24.51
N GLU A 35 0.21 -1.08 23.49
CA GLU A 35 1.49 -1.71 23.15
C GLU A 35 2.52 -0.69 22.65
N LEU A 36 2.12 0.27 21.81
CA LEU A 36 3.00 1.33 21.32
C LEU A 36 3.46 2.29 22.43
N GLU A 37 2.61 2.55 23.44
CA GLU A 37 2.98 3.32 24.64
C GLU A 37 4.14 2.66 25.41
N ARG A 38 4.27 1.32 25.39
CA ARG A 38 5.38 0.59 26.04
C ARG A 38 6.74 0.81 25.37
N PHE A 39 6.75 1.21 24.10
CA PHE A 39 7.96 1.52 23.35
C PHE A 39 8.34 3.01 23.43
N ASP A 40 7.59 3.83 24.17
CA ASP A 40 7.73 5.29 24.23
C ASP A 40 7.61 5.97 22.85
N TRP A 41 6.86 5.35 21.93
CA TRP A 41 6.66 5.88 20.57
C TRP A 41 5.49 6.84 20.45
N LEU A 42 4.70 6.99 21.52
CA LEU A 42 3.50 7.81 21.53
C LEU A 42 3.60 8.90 22.60
N GLU A 43 3.28 10.12 22.20
CA GLU A 43 2.94 11.19 23.15
C GLU A 43 1.45 11.14 23.46
N SER A 44 1.07 11.61 24.65
CA SER A 44 -0.33 11.68 25.08
C SER A 44 -0.65 13.04 25.67
N ARG A 45 -1.86 13.55 25.39
CA ARG A 45 -2.41 14.74 26.04
C ARG A 45 -3.89 14.53 26.37
N GLY A 46 -4.40 15.29 27.34
CA GLY A 46 -5.77 15.12 27.84
C GLY A 46 -5.94 13.88 28.73
N GLN A 47 -7.16 13.64 29.19
CA GLN A 47 -7.51 12.53 30.08
C GLN A 47 -8.90 11.97 29.76
N GLY A 48 -9.15 10.71 30.14
CA GLY A 48 -10.45 10.07 29.94
C GLY A 48 -10.86 10.04 28.45
N PRO A 49 -12.12 10.33 28.12
CA PRO A 49 -12.62 10.32 26.73
C PRO A 49 -11.94 11.31 25.79
N SER A 50 -11.33 12.39 26.31
CA SER A 50 -10.61 13.39 25.51
C SER A 50 -9.11 13.10 25.40
N LYS A 51 -8.64 11.92 25.84
CA LYS A 51 -7.24 11.51 25.68
C LYS A 51 -6.91 11.35 24.20
N GLU A 52 -5.96 12.16 23.73
CA GLU A 52 -5.40 12.09 22.39
C GLU A 52 -3.97 11.59 22.45
N ARG A 53 -3.51 11.00 21.34
CA ARG A 53 -2.15 10.50 21.17
C ARG A 53 -1.54 11.03 19.89
N HIS A 54 -0.22 11.08 19.86
CA HIS A 54 0.56 11.51 18.71
C HIS A 54 1.73 10.55 18.49
N LEU A 55 2.01 10.21 17.22
CA LEU A 55 3.11 9.30 16.88
C LEU A 55 4.44 10.06 16.83
N ARG A 56 5.20 9.99 17.93
CA ARG A 56 6.49 10.66 18.08
C ARG A 56 7.60 9.99 17.27
N GLU A 57 7.58 8.66 17.17
CA GLU A 57 8.65 7.86 16.55
C GLU A 57 8.15 7.10 15.30
N PRO A 58 7.77 7.79 14.21
CA PRO A 58 7.25 7.14 13.00
C PRO A 58 8.29 6.28 12.29
N ALA A 59 9.57 6.68 12.33
CA ALA A 59 10.69 5.89 11.79
C ALA A 59 10.81 4.53 12.49
N ALA A 60 10.75 4.52 13.83
CA ALA A 60 10.87 3.32 14.63
C ALA A 60 9.68 2.37 14.38
N LEU A 61 8.47 2.91 14.30
CA LEU A 61 7.26 2.15 13.98
C LEU A 61 7.35 1.51 12.59
N LEU A 62 7.73 2.28 11.57
CA LEU A 62 7.86 1.77 10.20
C LEU A 62 8.96 0.69 10.11
N ASN A 63 10.09 0.89 10.80
CA ASN A 63 11.17 -0.09 10.87
C ASN A 63 10.72 -1.41 11.53
N ALA A 64 9.99 -1.32 12.65
CA ALA A 64 9.46 -2.50 13.33
C ALA A 64 8.45 -3.24 12.46
N TRP A 65 7.56 -2.50 11.78
CA TRP A 65 6.59 -3.10 10.87
C TRP A 65 7.28 -3.77 9.67
N ALA A 66 8.28 -3.14 9.06
CA ALA A 66 9.08 -3.74 7.99
C ALA A 66 9.78 -5.03 8.43
N LYS A 67 10.35 -5.06 9.65
CA LYS A 67 10.97 -6.27 10.22
C LYS A 67 9.96 -7.39 10.42
N GLN A 68 8.79 -7.08 11.00
CA GLN A 68 7.71 -8.06 11.16
C GLN A 68 7.19 -8.54 9.81
N LEU A 69 7.07 -7.64 8.83
CA LEU A 69 6.60 -7.97 7.49
C LEU A 69 7.51 -9.01 6.81
N ALA A 70 8.81 -8.98 7.09
CA ALA A 70 9.77 -9.96 6.56
C ALA A 70 9.59 -11.38 7.13
N THR A 71 8.94 -11.54 8.28
CA THR A 71 8.68 -12.87 8.88
C THR A 71 7.37 -13.50 8.40
N ILE A 72 6.49 -12.70 7.79
CA ILE A 72 5.18 -13.13 7.30
C ILE A 72 5.31 -13.57 5.83
N ARG A 73 4.71 -14.72 5.49
CA ARG A 73 4.64 -15.19 4.10
C ARG A 73 4.02 -14.11 3.19
N PRO A 74 4.64 -13.78 2.04
CA PRO A 74 4.05 -12.85 1.08
C PRO A 74 2.67 -13.32 0.58
N LEU A 75 1.83 -12.36 0.23
CA LEU A 75 0.54 -12.65 -0.42
C LEU A 75 0.78 -13.31 -1.78
N ALA A 76 -0.13 -14.20 -2.18
CA ALA A 76 -0.04 -14.88 -3.45
C ALA A 76 -0.18 -13.86 -4.60
N LEU A 77 0.76 -13.92 -5.55
CA LEU A 77 0.78 -13.07 -6.73
C LEU A 77 0.22 -13.84 -7.93
N ARG A 78 -0.94 -13.44 -8.44
CA ARG A 78 -1.47 -13.96 -9.71
C ARG A 78 -0.75 -13.27 -10.86
N ARG A 79 -0.16 -14.06 -11.76
CA ARG A 79 0.76 -13.58 -12.80
C ARG A 79 0.08 -13.58 -14.16
N TYR A 80 0.08 -12.43 -14.80
CA TYR A 80 -0.54 -12.22 -16.10
C TYR A 80 0.41 -11.59 -17.11
N TYR A 81 0.23 -11.97 -18.37
CA TYR A 81 0.78 -11.27 -19.52
C TYR A 81 -0.34 -10.56 -20.30
N VAL A 82 -0.20 -9.24 -20.43
CA VAL A 82 -1.08 -8.38 -21.22
C VAL A 82 -0.39 -8.03 -22.54
N PRO A 83 -0.88 -8.54 -23.69
CA PRO A 83 -0.23 -8.31 -24.98
C PRO A 83 -0.38 -6.86 -25.49
N GLY A 84 0.50 -6.48 -26.42
CA GLY A 84 0.39 -5.24 -27.19
C GLY A 84 0.65 -3.95 -26.40
N THR A 85 1.42 -4.01 -25.31
CA THR A 85 1.63 -2.85 -24.43
C THR A 85 3.08 -2.75 -23.97
N LYS A 86 3.66 -1.55 -24.08
CA LYS A 86 4.89 -1.21 -23.34
C LYS A 86 4.53 -1.02 -21.87
N ALA A 87 5.45 -1.30 -20.94
CA ALA A 87 5.15 -1.22 -19.51
C ALA A 87 4.60 0.15 -19.08
N ASP A 88 5.14 1.24 -19.63
CA ASP A 88 4.69 2.61 -19.34
C ASP A 88 3.22 2.86 -19.72
N THR A 89 2.72 2.20 -20.77
CA THR A 89 1.32 2.32 -21.20
C THR A 89 0.39 1.30 -20.55
N LEU A 90 0.95 0.25 -19.93
CA LEU A 90 0.18 -0.79 -19.26
C LEU A 90 -0.56 -0.27 -18.04
N ALA A 91 0.10 0.55 -17.21
CA ALA A 91 -0.54 1.16 -16.05
C ALA A 91 -1.79 1.97 -16.46
N ALA A 92 -1.68 2.81 -17.49
CA ALA A 92 -2.80 3.59 -18.00
C ALA A 92 -3.94 2.73 -18.58
N ARG A 93 -3.62 1.61 -19.26
CA ARG A 93 -4.63 0.65 -19.73
C ARG A 93 -5.37 -0.01 -18.57
N ILE A 94 -4.64 -0.44 -17.54
CA ILE A 94 -5.22 -0.99 -16.30
C ILE A 94 -6.17 0.02 -15.67
N GLY A 95 -5.74 1.28 -15.53
CA GLY A 95 -6.58 2.35 -14.99
C GLY A 95 -7.89 2.50 -15.72
N ARG A 96 -7.85 2.58 -17.06
CA ARG A 96 -9.08 2.69 -17.86
C ARG A 96 -10.01 1.49 -17.70
N ALA A 97 -9.49 0.26 -17.78
CA ALA A 97 -10.29 -0.95 -17.63
C ALA A 97 -10.91 -1.02 -16.23
N PHE A 98 -10.12 -0.79 -15.18
CA PHE A 98 -10.57 -0.92 -13.81
C PHE A 98 -11.57 0.17 -13.43
N ASN A 99 -11.37 1.41 -13.92
CA ASN A 99 -12.34 2.50 -13.72
C ASN A 99 -13.66 2.21 -14.45
N ALA A 100 -13.63 1.66 -15.67
CA ALA A 100 -14.85 1.32 -16.42
C ALA A 100 -15.73 0.28 -15.69
N HIS A 101 -15.11 -0.63 -14.94
CA HIS A 101 -15.79 -1.67 -14.16
C HIS A 101 -15.98 -1.32 -12.67
N ASN A 102 -15.64 -0.10 -12.25
CA ASN A 102 -15.66 0.34 -10.85
C ASN A 102 -14.92 -0.62 -9.89
N VAL A 103 -13.77 -1.14 -10.33
CA VAL A 103 -12.96 -2.06 -9.54
C VAL A 103 -12.29 -1.29 -8.40
N GLN A 104 -12.31 -1.84 -7.18
CA GLN A 104 -11.54 -1.31 -6.08
C GLN A 104 -10.11 -1.86 -6.15
N TYR A 105 -9.15 -1.00 -6.49
CA TYR A 105 -7.75 -1.37 -6.61
C TYR A 105 -6.79 -0.28 -6.18
N GLU A 106 -5.52 -0.61 -6.15
CA GLU A 106 -4.40 0.32 -6.14
C GLU A 106 -3.21 -0.27 -6.91
N VAL A 107 -2.43 0.58 -7.59
CA VAL A 107 -1.12 0.24 -8.15
C VAL A 107 -0.08 0.42 -7.05
N SER A 108 0.85 -0.51 -6.92
CA SER A 108 1.93 -0.46 -5.92
C SER A 108 3.29 -0.86 -6.52
N HIS A 109 4.27 -1.12 -5.66
CA HIS A 109 5.66 -1.48 -5.97
C HIS A 109 6.33 -0.47 -6.94
N GLU A 110 7.19 -0.95 -7.85
CA GLU A 110 8.07 -0.14 -8.69
C GLU A 110 7.26 0.80 -9.60
N ALA A 111 6.15 0.32 -10.17
CA ALA A 111 5.31 1.13 -11.06
C ALA A 111 4.64 2.33 -10.36
N ALA A 112 4.25 2.17 -9.10
CA ALA A 112 3.73 3.29 -8.31
C ALA A 112 4.87 4.18 -7.81
N ALA A 113 5.93 3.57 -7.28
CA ALA A 113 7.07 4.28 -6.73
C ALA A 113 7.75 5.20 -7.74
N GLN A 114 7.89 4.75 -9.00
CA GLN A 114 8.52 5.52 -10.08
C GLN A 114 7.76 6.81 -10.41
N ARG A 115 6.45 6.89 -10.14
CA ARG A 115 5.63 8.10 -10.35
C ARG A 115 5.89 9.16 -9.30
N TYR A 116 6.15 8.75 -8.07
CA TYR A 116 6.49 9.68 -6.99
C TYR A 116 7.99 10.00 -6.99
N ALA A 117 8.87 9.01 -6.97
CA ALA A 117 10.32 9.19 -6.90
C ALA A 117 11.01 8.35 -7.99
N PRO A 118 11.21 8.92 -9.20
CA PRO A 118 11.87 8.23 -10.29
C PRO A 118 13.26 7.74 -9.91
N PHE A 119 13.53 6.44 -10.08
CA PHE A 119 14.79 5.82 -9.68
C PHE A 119 15.29 4.76 -10.67
N LEU A 120 14.39 3.92 -11.18
CA LEU A 120 14.74 2.87 -12.12
C LEU A 120 14.74 3.41 -13.56
N SER A 121 15.65 2.89 -14.38
CA SER A 121 15.70 3.20 -15.82
C SER A 121 14.59 2.50 -16.61
N ASN A 122 14.02 1.42 -16.06
CA ASN A 122 12.91 0.69 -16.65
C ASN A 122 12.10 -0.02 -15.56
N VAL A 123 10.78 0.02 -15.67
CA VAL A 123 9.85 -0.76 -14.84
C VAL A 123 9.20 -1.81 -15.74
N SER A 124 9.49 -3.10 -15.52
CA SER A 124 9.05 -4.17 -16.41
C SER A 124 7.67 -4.74 -16.08
N GLN A 125 7.14 -4.44 -14.89
CA GLN A 125 5.88 -5.00 -14.38
C GLN A 125 5.04 -3.94 -13.68
N VAL A 126 3.73 -4.03 -13.85
CA VAL A 126 2.76 -3.30 -13.03
C VAL A 126 2.16 -4.27 -12.02
N ARG A 127 2.25 -3.95 -10.73
CA ARG A 127 1.61 -4.72 -9.67
C ARG A 127 0.43 -3.96 -9.10
N VAL A 128 -0.71 -4.63 -9.02
CA VAL A 128 -1.95 -4.08 -8.46
C VAL A 128 -2.42 -4.93 -7.30
N ARG A 129 -2.92 -4.27 -6.26
CA ARG A 129 -3.70 -4.90 -5.21
C ARG A 129 -5.17 -4.63 -5.48
N VAL A 130 -5.99 -5.67 -5.48
CA VAL A 130 -7.35 -5.64 -6.04
C VAL A 130 -8.31 -6.38 -5.13
N LEU A 131 -9.46 -5.78 -4.83
CA LEU A 131 -10.58 -6.50 -4.24
C LEU A 131 -11.22 -7.38 -5.33
N ILE A 132 -10.99 -8.70 -5.25
CA ILE A 132 -11.41 -9.65 -6.28
C ILE A 132 -12.94 -9.84 -6.26
N GLY A 133 -13.52 -9.96 -7.45
CA GLY A 133 -14.95 -10.17 -7.69
C GLY A 133 -15.26 -10.09 -9.18
N ALA A 134 -16.54 -10.24 -9.56
CA ALA A 134 -16.96 -10.31 -10.96
C ALA A 134 -16.50 -9.10 -11.80
N ASN A 135 -16.53 -7.89 -11.23
CA ASN A 135 -16.05 -6.68 -11.92
C ASN A 135 -14.53 -6.71 -12.15
N ALA A 136 -13.76 -7.24 -11.20
CA ALA A 136 -12.31 -7.37 -11.35
C ALA A 136 -11.97 -8.40 -12.43
N ASP A 137 -12.68 -9.53 -12.46
CA ASP A 137 -12.50 -10.58 -13.47
C ASP A 137 -12.85 -10.04 -14.87
N ALA A 138 -13.95 -9.30 -15.01
CA ALA A 138 -14.34 -8.65 -16.26
C ALA A 138 -13.30 -7.62 -16.73
N ALA A 139 -12.81 -6.76 -15.83
CA ALA A 139 -11.77 -5.78 -16.16
C ALA A 139 -10.44 -6.43 -16.58
N ILE A 140 -10.05 -7.53 -15.93
CA ILE A 140 -8.86 -8.31 -16.31
C ILE A 140 -9.08 -8.97 -17.68
N GLY A 141 -10.29 -9.46 -17.95
CA GLY A 141 -10.70 -9.99 -19.26
C GLY A 141 -10.55 -8.97 -20.39
N ASP A 142 -11.00 -7.73 -20.19
CA ASP A 142 -10.90 -6.63 -21.17
C ASP A 142 -9.45 -6.24 -21.51
N LEU A 143 -8.52 -6.50 -20.59
CA LEU A 143 -7.09 -6.34 -20.84
C LEU A 143 -6.53 -7.42 -21.78
N ASN A 144 -7.30 -8.47 -22.10
CA ASN A 144 -6.83 -9.70 -22.74
C ASN A 144 -5.66 -10.34 -21.97
N ALA A 145 -5.71 -10.25 -20.63
CA ALA A 145 -4.69 -10.76 -19.74
C ALA A 145 -4.66 -12.29 -19.77
N ARG A 146 -3.49 -12.87 -19.98
CA ARG A 146 -3.27 -14.32 -20.01
C ARG A 146 -2.54 -14.76 -18.76
N VAL A 147 -3.00 -15.81 -18.09
CA VAL A 147 -2.26 -16.39 -16.96
C VAL A 147 -0.94 -16.97 -17.47
N VAL A 148 0.16 -16.66 -16.78
CA VAL A 148 1.49 -17.12 -17.15
C VAL A 148 2.30 -17.48 -15.90
N ASN A 149 3.23 -18.42 -16.03
CA ASN A 149 4.16 -18.76 -14.96
C ASN A 149 5.40 -17.83 -15.00
N GLU A 150 5.86 -17.46 -16.19
CA GLU A 150 7.03 -16.61 -16.43
C GLU A 150 6.70 -15.46 -17.38
N GLY A 151 7.52 -14.41 -17.38
CA GLY A 151 7.36 -13.27 -18.30
C GLY A 151 6.13 -12.39 -18.05
N ALA A 152 5.53 -12.46 -16.86
CA ALA A 152 4.41 -11.60 -16.48
C ALA A 152 4.79 -10.11 -16.55
N ASN A 153 3.90 -9.28 -17.10
CA ASN A 153 3.98 -7.81 -17.05
C ASN A 153 2.90 -7.20 -16.16
N LEU A 154 1.93 -8.00 -15.71
CA LEU A 154 0.91 -7.64 -14.74
C LEU A 154 0.91 -8.65 -13.59
N GLY A 155 1.08 -8.17 -12.36
CA GLY A 155 0.89 -8.94 -11.15
C GLY A 155 -0.35 -8.47 -10.39
N VAL A 156 -1.23 -9.40 -10.02
CA VAL A 156 -2.44 -9.11 -9.23
C VAL A 156 -2.30 -9.75 -7.85
N ILE A 157 -2.38 -8.91 -6.82
CA ILE A 157 -2.42 -9.29 -5.41
C ILE A 157 -3.87 -9.14 -4.95
N GLU A 158 -4.43 -10.18 -4.34
CA GLU A 158 -5.78 -10.12 -3.79
C GLU A 158 -5.80 -9.36 -2.46
N ALA A 159 -6.61 -8.30 -2.41
CA ALA A 159 -6.98 -7.62 -1.18
C ALA A 159 -8.14 -8.39 -0.54
N LYS A 160 -8.06 -8.70 0.76
CA LYS A 160 -9.13 -9.46 1.44
C LYS A 160 -10.26 -8.56 1.94
N SER A 161 -10.01 -7.26 2.06
CA SER A 161 -10.99 -6.29 2.52
C SER A 161 -10.71 -4.90 1.94
N PRO A 162 -11.72 -4.00 1.89
CA PRO A 162 -11.51 -2.59 1.52
C PRO A 162 -10.49 -1.88 2.42
N GLY A 163 -10.32 -2.33 3.67
CA GLY A 163 -9.35 -1.78 4.62
C GLY A 163 -7.90 -1.93 4.18
N GLU A 164 -7.59 -2.87 3.27
CA GLU A 164 -6.25 -3.04 2.69
C GLU A 164 -5.93 -2.03 1.58
N LEU A 165 -6.90 -1.24 1.14
CA LEU A 165 -6.76 -0.21 0.11
C LEU A 165 -6.90 1.21 0.70
N LEU A 166 -6.77 1.35 2.02
CA LEU A 166 -6.88 2.64 2.72
C LEU A 166 -5.74 3.58 2.33
N PHE A 167 -6.03 4.88 2.35
CA PHE A 167 -5.07 5.96 2.05
C PHE A 167 -4.45 5.91 0.65
N ARG A 168 -5.07 5.16 -0.28
CA ARG A 168 -4.72 5.25 -1.71
C ARG A 168 -5.02 6.65 -2.24
N GLU A 169 -4.22 7.08 -3.19
CA GLU A 169 -4.30 8.41 -3.80
C GLU A 169 -4.57 8.27 -5.29
N GLN A 170 -5.28 9.26 -5.86
CA GLN A 170 -5.51 9.29 -7.30
C GLN A 170 -4.44 10.14 -8.00
N MET A 171 -3.75 9.56 -8.97
CA MET A 171 -2.72 10.23 -9.78
C MET A 171 -2.80 9.74 -11.22
N ASP A 172 -2.90 10.67 -12.19
CA ASP A 172 -3.01 10.38 -13.62
C ASP A 172 -4.10 9.36 -13.99
N GLY A 173 -5.25 9.42 -13.29
CA GLY A 173 -6.36 8.48 -13.49
C GLY A 173 -6.14 7.07 -12.93
N LEU A 174 -5.11 6.88 -12.12
CA LEU A 174 -4.82 5.65 -11.40
C LEU A 174 -5.00 5.83 -9.91
N TRP A 175 -5.54 4.81 -9.25
CA TRP A 175 -5.38 4.66 -7.81
C TRP A 175 -3.99 4.11 -7.53
N LEU A 176 -3.17 4.85 -6.78
CA LEU A 176 -1.87 4.43 -6.28
C LEU A 176 -1.97 4.10 -4.79
N ALA A 177 -1.26 3.08 -4.35
CA ALA A 177 -1.17 2.77 -2.93
C ALA A 177 -0.53 3.94 -2.18
N SER A 178 -0.83 4.10 -0.89
CA SER A 178 -0.17 5.13 -0.08
C SER A 178 1.36 4.97 -0.11
N PRO A 179 2.14 6.04 0.12
CA PRO A 179 3.60 5.94 0.19
C PRO A 179 4.11 4.87 1.17
N ILE A 180 3.47 4.72 2.33
CA ILE A 180 3.82 3.69 3.32
C ILE A 180 3.64 2.28 2.75
N GLN A 181 2.51 2.01 2.10
CA GLN A 181 2.23 0.70 1.49
C GLN A 181 3.16 0.42 0.31
N ILE A 182 3.45 1.42 -0.53
CA ILE A 182 4.42 1.29 -1.64
C ILE A 182 5.79 0.88 -1.09
N TYR A 183 6.29 1.54 -0.05
CA TYR A 183 7.57 1.20 0.56
C TYR A 183 7.60 -0.24 1.09
N LEU A 184 6.58 -0.65 1.84
CA LEU A 184 6.47 -2.01 2.38
C LEU A 184 6.41 -3.08 1.28
N ASP A 185 5.71 -2.77 0.20
CA ASP A 185 5.61 -3.64 -0.98
C ASP A 185 6.96 -3.74 -1.72
N LEU A 186 7.68 -2.64 -1.90
CA LEU A 186 9.03 -2.63 -2.49
C LEU A 186 10.03 -3.47 -1.70
N LEU A 187 9.97 -3.49 -0.37
CA LEU A 187 10.84 -4.33 0.48
C LEU A 187 10.67 -5.84 0.21
N ARG A 188 9.49 -6.24 -0.30
CA ARG A 188 9.18 -7.61 -0.70
C ARG A 188 9.40 -7.87 -2.19
N GLY A 189 9.75 -6.84 -2.96
CA GLY A 189 10.03 -6.96 -4.37
C GLY A 189 11.38 -7.63 -4.66
N GLU A 190 11.56 -8.03 -5.91
CA GLU A 190 12.76 -8.71 -6.40
C GLU A 190 13.73 -7.71 -7.08
N GLY A 191 14.93 -8.17 -7.42
CA GLY A 191 15.94 -7.37 -8.13
C GLY A 191 16.27 -6.07 -7.39
N ARG A 192 16.09 -4.93 -8.07
CA ARG A 192 16.42 -3.59 -7.57
C ARG A 192 15.31 -2.95 -6.71
N SER A 193 14.27 -3.69 -6.35
CA SER A 193 13.15 -3.16 -5.56
C SER A 193 13.59 -2.62 -4.19
N LYS A 194 14.57 -3.27 -3.55
CA LYS A 194 15.07 -2.84 -2.23
C LYS A 194 15.85 -1.53 -2.30
N GLU A 195 16.70 -1.36 -3.30
CA GLU A 195 17.39 -0.10 -3.58
C GLU A 195 16.37 1.03 -3.84
N MET A 196 15.33 0.72 -4.61
CA MET A 196 14.23 1.66 -4.84
C MET A 196 13.46 1.97 -3.54
N ALA A 197 13.26 1.00 -2.64
CA ALA A 197 12.61 1.22 -1.36
C ALA A 197 13.38 2.22 -0.48
N GLU A 198 14.71 2.08 -0.43
CA GLU A 198 15.59 3.00 0.31
C GLU A 198 15.52 4.41 -0.26
N HIS A 199 15.65 4.54 -1.59
CA HIS A 199 15.50 5.83 -2.28
C HIS A 199 14.11 6.44 -2.04
N PHE A 200 13.04 5.65 -2.25
CA PHE A 200 11.67 6.09 -2.12
C PHE A 200 11.34 6.56 -0.70
N ARG A 201 11.82 5.83 0.32
CA ARG A 201 11.64 6.24 1.72
C ARG A 201 12.29 7.60 1.99
N LYS A 202 13.52 7.81 1.50
CA LYS A 202 14.23 9.08 1.64
C LYS A 202 13.50 10.24 0.94
N GLU A 203 13.06 10.05 -0.30
CA GLU A 203 12.50 11.13 -1.12
C GLU A 203 11.02 11.42 -0.82
N ARG A 204 10.25 10.43 -0.32
CA ARG A 204 8.77 10.55 -0.21
C ARG A 204 8.18 10.31 1.16
N ILE A 205 8.87 9.59 2.05
CA ILE A 205 8.38 9.33 3.41
C ILE A 205 9.08 10.24 4.41
N GLY A 206 10.41 10.40 4.31
CA GLY A 206 11.18 11.33 5.12
C GLY A 206 11.51 10.87 6.55
N PHE A 207 11.10 9.66 6.93
CA PHE A 207 11.42 9.02 8.22
C PHE A 207 11.62 7.52 8.05
#